data_AF-A0A238TFT1-F1
#
_entry.id   AF-A0A238TFT1-F1
#
_cell.length_a   1.000
_cell.length_b   1.000
_cell.length_c   1.000
_cell.angle_alpha   90.00
_cell.angle_beta   90.00
_cell.angle_gamma   90.00
#
_symmetry.space_group_name_H-M   'P 1'
#
loop_
_entity.id
_entity.type
_entity.pdbx_description
1 polymer ?
#
loop_
_entity_poly.entity_id
_entity_poly.type
_entity_poly.pdbx_seq_one_letter_code
_entity_poly.pdbx_strand_id
1 'polypeptide(L)'
;MRSTGEVLGDISLFKPISQAQKTCNIHGIEYLEIVYPRYKTICPECRKDKEREREMAEKAAAETTQKQAHMARIDERMGYSRIPPRYQHKTVKAYQVDASNTQQIRNVEAVKDYAHEFTRGTHSGRNLAMLGNAGTGKTHLACAIGNHVIRNCGGQA
;
A
#
# COMPACT_ATOMS: atom_id res chain seq x y z
N MET A 1 -51.43 11.20 12.29
CA MET A 1 -50.01 10.83 12.49
C MET A 1 -49.17 12.02 12.07
N ARG A 2 -48.28 12.52 12.94
CA ARG A 2 -47.35 13.58 12.54
C ARG A 2 -46.30 13.00 11.60
N SER A 3 -45.98 13.71 10.52
CA SER A 3 -44.91 13.30 9.60
C SER A 3 -43.55 13.35 10.31
N THR A 4 -42.56 12.59 9.82
CA THR A 4 -41.18 12.66 10.34
C THR A 4 -40.63 14.09 10.32
N GLY A 5 -41.03 14.91 9.35
CA GLY A 5 -40.69 16.34 9.29
C GLY A 5 -41.33 17.18 10.39
N GLU A 6 -42.59 16.92 10.75
CA GLU A 6 -43.30 17.61 11.84
C GLU A 6 -42.74 17.23 13.22
N VAL A 7 -42.33 15.98 13.41
CA VAL A 7 -41.71 15.51 14.67
C VAL A 7 -40.30 16.10 14.85
N LEU A 8 -39.52 16.21 13.77
CA LEU A 8 -38.19 16.82 13.81
C LEU A 8 -38.24 18.35 14.00
N GLY A 9 -39.29 19.02 13.52
CA GLY A 9 -39.46 20.47 13.66
C GLY A 9 -39.71 20.96 15.09
N ASP A 10 -40.26 20.11 15.96
CA ASP A 10 -40.53 20.43 17.38
C ASP A 10 -39.28 20.27 18.26
N ILE A 11 -38.21 19.64 17.76
CA ILE A 11 -36.95 19.48 18.48
C ILE A 11 -36.14 20.78 18.33
N SER A 12 -35.88 21.45 19.45
CA SER A 12 -35.17 22.74 19.50
C SER A 12 -33.83 22.75 18.76
N LEU A 13 -33.17 21.61 18.62
CA LEU A 13 -31.92 21.43 17.89
C LEU A 13 -32.05 21.59 16.37
N PHE A 14 -33.21 21.30 15.79
CA PHE A 14 -33.47 21.40 14.35
C PHE A 14 -34.30 22.64 13.99
N LYS A 15 -34.66 23.45 14.99
CA LYS A 15 -35.29 24.75 14.77
C LYS A 15 -34.21 25.76 14.34
N PRO A 16 -34.31 26.36 13.13
CA PRO A 16 -33.34 27.35 12.69
C PRO A 16 -33.47 28.63 13.53
N ILE A 17 -32.33 29.15 13.98
CA ILE A 17 -32.21 30.42 14.70
C ILE A 17 -32.34 31.59 13.72
N SER A 18 -31.68 31.50 12.57
CA SER A 18 -31.74 32.50 11.50
C SER A 18 -31.46 31.89 10.13
N GLN A 19 -31.90 32.59 9.09
CA GLN A 19 -31.67 32.24 7.69
C GLN A 19 -31.29 33.49 6.91
N ALA A 20 -30.24 33.42 6.08
CA ALA A 20 -29.80 34.54 5.25
C ALA A 20 -29.24 34.05 3.90
N GLN A 21 -29.60 34.71 2.82
CA GLN A 21 -29.00 34.49 1.50
C GLN A 21 -27.62 35.13 1.47
N LYS A 22 -26.61 34.37 1.06
CA LYS A 22 -25.21 34.79 1.00
C LYS A 22 -24.56 34.34 -0.29
N THR A 23 -23.54 35.06 -0.71
CA THR A 23 -22.66 34.65 -1.82
C THR A 23 -21.38 34.06 -1.22
N CYS A 24 -20.94 32.93 -1.76
CA CYS A 24 -19.69 32.29 -1.34
C CYS A 24 -18.48 33.05 -1.92
N ASN A 25 -17.50 33.38 -1.07
CA ASN A 25 -16.28 34.08 -1.50
C ASN A 25 -15.30 33.16 -2.26
N ILE A 26 -15.45 31.84 -2.18
CA ILE A 26 -14.56 30.86 -2.83
C ILE A 26 -15.13 30.44 -4.18
N HIS A 27 -16.43 30.12 -4.22
CA HIS A 27 -17.09 29.57 -5.40
C HIS A 27 -17.97 30.57 -6.15
N GLY A 28 -18.21 31.77 -5.59
CA GLY A 28 -19.05 32.80 -6.21
C GLY A 28 -20.54 32.47 -6.28
N ILE A 29 -20.98 31.32 -5.74
CA ILE A 29 -22.38 30.90 -5.79
C ILE A 29 -23.21 31.49 -4.65
N GLU A 30 -24.48 31.75 -4.93
CA GLU A 30 -25.45 32.08 -3.89
C GLU A 30 -25.89 30.81 -3.16
N TYR A 31 -26.05 30.91 -1.85
CA TYR A 31 -26.55 29.84 -1.00
C TYR A 31 -27.32 30.40 0.19
N LEU A 32 -28.19 29.57 0.76
CA LEU A 32 -28.90 29.88 1.99
C LEU A 32 -28.10 29.40 3.20
N GLU A 33 -27.59 30.34 3.99
CA GLU A 33 -27.02 30.04 5.30
C GLU A 33 -28.17 29.93 6.31
N ILE A 34 -28.33 28.74 6.89
CA ILE A 34 -29.27 28.46 7.98
C ILE A 34 -28.43 28.19 9.22
N VAL A 35 -28.65 28.97 10.28
CA VAL A 35 -27.97 28.81 11.56
C VAL A 35 -28.86 27.99 12.48
N TYR A 36 -28.36 26.83 12.91
CA TYR A 36 -28.93 26.01 13.97
C TYR A 36 -28.15 26.22 15.27
N PRO A 37 -28.67 25.79 16.44
CA PRO A 37 -27.97 25.98 17.72
C PRO A 37 -26.56 25.40 17.79
N ARG A 38 -26.23 24.36 17.00
CA ARG A 38 -24.93 23.67 17.07
C ARG A 38 -24.08 23.78 15.80
N TYR A 39 -24.66 24.20 14.69
CA TYR A 39 -23.97 24.27 13.42
C TYR A 39 -24.71 25.21 12.48
N LYS A 40 -24.03 25.63 11.43
CA LYS A 40 -24.65 26.37 10.33
C LYS A 40 -24.44 25.63 9.03
N THR A 41 -25.38 25.78 8.09
CA THR A 41 -25.13 25.31 6.72
C THR A 41 -24.02 26.15 6.10
N ILE A 42 -23.27 25.53 5.20
CA ILE A 42 -22.21 26.18 4.44
C ILE A 42 -22.52 26.08 2.96
N CYS A 43 -21.79 26.85 2.15
CA CYS A 43 -21.81 26.72 0.70
C CYS A 43 -21.69 25.23 0.28
N PRO A 44 -22.60 24.71 -0.56
CA PRO A 44 -22.59 23.31 -0.99
C PRO A 44 -21.28 22.87 -1.63
N GLU A 45 -20.64 23.74 -2.42
CA GLU A 45 -19.35 23.44 -3.04
C GLU A 45 -18.21 23.46 -2.01
N CYS A 46 -18.18 24.41 -1.07
CA CYS A 46 -17.25 24.36 0.06
C CYS A 46 -17.36 23.07 0.87
N ARG A 47 -18.57 22.51 1.01
CA ARG A 47 -18.77 21.23 1.68
C ARG A 47 -18.15 20.08 0.88
N LYS A 48 -18.42 20.02 -0.43
CA LYS A 48 -17.84 19.02 -1.32
C LYS A 48 -16.31 19.10 -1.34
N ASP A 49 -15.74 20.30 -1.34
CA ASP A 49 -14.29 20.49 -1.30
C ASP A 49 -13.69 19.90 -0.02
N LYS A 50 -14.28 20.21 1.14
CA LYS A 50 -13.86 19.64 2.42
C LYS A 50 -14.03 18.12 2.47
N GLU A 51 -15.09 17.58 1.88
CA GLU A 51 -15.30 16.13 1.77
C GLU A 51 -14.21 15.50 0.90
N ARG A 52 -13.91 16.06 -0.27
CA ARG A 52 -12.81 15.59 -1.14
C ARG A 52 -11.45 15.67 -0.46
N GLU A 53 -11.16 16.76 0.24
CA GLU A 53 -9.93 16.90 1.02
C GLU A 53 -9.81 15.83 2.11
N ARG A 54 -10.90 15.56 2.84
CA ARG A 54 -10.95 14.51 3.86
C ARG A 54 -10.74 13.13 3.24
N GLU A 55 -11.42 12.82 2.14
CA GLU A 55 -11.25 11.55 1.43
C GLU A 55 -9.82 11.36 0.92
N MET A 56 -9.20 12.42 0.38
CA MET A 56 -7.80 12.36 -0.04
C MET A 56 -6.85 12.15 1.14
N ALA A 57 -7.07 12.86 2.25
CA ALA A 57 -6.28 12.70 3.46
C ALA A 57 -6.44 11.30 4.07
N GLU A 58 -7.65 10.76 4.09
CA GLU A 58 -7.95 9.40 4.57
C GLU A 58 -7.29 8.34 3.68
N LYS A 59 -7.38 8.48 2.35
CA LYS A 59 -6.69 7.60 1.39
C LYS A 59 -5.18 7.64 1.60
N ALA A 60 -4.59 8.83 1.75
CA ALA A 60 -3.16 8.97 2.02
C ALA A 60 -2.75 8.35 3.37
N ALA A 61 -3.55 8.52 4.41
CA ALA A 61 -3.34 7.89 5.72
C ALA A 61 -3.45 6.36 5.65
N ALA A 62 -4.42 5.85 4.89
CA ALA A 62 -4.58 4.42 4.67
C ALA A 62 -3.39 3.83 3.90
N GLU A 63 -2.94 4.47 2.82
CA GLU A 63 -1.78 4.03 2.04
C GLU A 63 -0.49 4.03 2.88
N THR A 64 -0.26 5.05 3.69
CA THR A 64 0.92 5.12 4.56
C THR A 64 0.90 4.01 5.61
N THR A 65 -0.25 3.76 6.23
CA THR A 65 -0.45 2.67 7.20
C THR A 65 -0.22 1.30 6.54
N GLN A 66 -0.74 1.09 5.32
CA GLN A 66 -0.53 -0.15 4.56
C GLN A 66 0.95 -0.36 4.22
N LYS A 67 1.65 0.69 3.77
CA LYS A 67 3.10 0.63 3.47
C LYS A 67 3.91 0.30 4.71
N GLN A 68 3.63 0.92 5.85
CA GLN A 68 4.30 0.64 7.12
C GLN A 68 4.07 -0.81 7.57
N ALA A 69 2.82 -1.30 7.52
CA ALA A 69 2.50 -2.68 7.85
C ALA A 69 3.18 -3.68 6.89
N HIS A 70 3.30 -3.34 5.61
CA HIS A 70 4.02 -4.15 4.63
C HIS A 70 5.52 -4.22 4.94
N MET A 71 6.16 -3.07 5.23
CA MET A 71 7.58 -3.02 5.59
C MET A 71 7.87 -3.77 6.89
N ALA A 72 7.04 -3.62 7.92
CA ALA A 72 7.19 -4.34 9.18
C ALA A 72 7.17 -5.86 8.99
N ARG A 73 6.29 -6.39 8.13
CA ARG A 73 6.24 -7.81 7.78
C ARG A 73 7.50 -8.28 7.04
N ILE A 74 8.04 -7.43 6.16
CA ILE A 74 9.29 -7.74 5.47
C ILE A 74 10.43 -7.84 6.49
N ASP A 75 10.56 -6.86 7.39
CA ASP A 75 11.64 -6.83 8.38
C ASP A 75 11.59 -8.01 9.33
N GLU A 76 10.38 -8.36 9.81
CA GLU A 76 10.15 -9.55 10.62
C GLU A 76 10.62 -10.83 9.90
N ARG A 77 10.19 -11.04 8.66
CA ARG A 77 10.57 -12.22 7.86
C ARG A 77 12.06 -12.25 7.52
N MET A 78 12.64 -11.10 7.25
CA MET A 78 14.09 -10.98 7.07
C MET A 78 14.84 -11.40 8.33
N GLY A 79 14.36 -11.02 9.52
CA GLY A 79 14.89 -11.47 10.80
C GLY A 79 14.85 -13.00 10.96
N TYR A 80 13.70 -13.62 10.64
CA TYR A 80 13.55 -15.08 10.73
C TYR A 80 14.34 -15.85 9.67
N SER A 81 14.64 -15.24 8.52
CA SER A 81 15.34 -15.91 7.41
C SER A 81 16.77 -16.33 7.73
N ARG A 82 17.38 -15.73 8.77
CA ARG A 82 18.80 -15.89 9.12
C ARG A 82 19.77 -15.62 7.96
N ILE A 83 19.36 -14.87 6.94
CA ILE A 83 20.24 -14.41 5.87
C ILE A 83 21.28 -13.46 6.48
N PRO A 84 22.60 -13.76 6.37
CA PRO A 84 23.63 -12.91 6.94
C PRO A 84 23.57 -11.48 6.38
N PRO A 85 23.89 -10.43 7.17
CA PRO A 85 23.80 -9.04 6.75
C PRO A 85 24.44 -8.74 5.38
N ARG A 86 25.60 -9.33 5.10
CA ARG A 86 26.32 -9.17 3.82
C ARG A 86 25.54 -9.65 2.58
N TYR A 87 24.48 -10.46 2.76
CA TYR A 87 23.65 -11.00 1.69
C TYR A 87 22.24 -10.39 1.61
N GLN A 88 21.81 -9.56 2.57
CA GLN A 88 20.42 -9.05 2.67
C GLN A 88 19.97 -8.15 1.51
N HIS A 89 20.93 -7.65 0.73
CA HIS A 89 20.70 -6.79 -0.44
C HIS A 89 21.16 -7.44 -1.75
N LYS A 90 21.60 -8.70 -1.72
CA LYS A 90 22.02 -9.40 -2.93
C LYS A 90 20.78 -9.80 -3.73
N THR A 91 20.86 -9.59 -5.04
CA THR A 91 19.81 -9.94 -5.99
C THR A 91 20.40 -10.80 -7.10
N VAL A 92 19.53 -11.54 -7.80
CA VAL A 92 19.94 -12.34 -8.96
C VAL A 92 20.44 -11.41 -10.07
N LYS A 93 19.79 -10.25 -10.25
CA LYS A 93 20.19 -9.21 -11.22
C LYS A 93 21.60 -8.63 -10.95
N ALA A 94 22.00 -8.51 -9.68
CA ALA A 94 23.32 -7.98 -9.31
C ALA A 94 24.44 -9.04 -9.39
N TYR A 95 24.11 -10.29 -9.70
CA TYR A 95 25.12 -11.34 -9.87
C TYR A 95 25.81 -11.16 -11.23
N GLN A 96 27.13 -10.95 -11.19
CA GLN A 96 27.93 -10.77 -12.40
C GLN A 96 28.19 -12.12 -13.07
N VAL A 97 27.90 -12.17 -14.36
CA VAL A 97 28.12 -13.33 -15.23
C VAL A 97 29.20 -12.98 -16.25
N ASP A 98 30.12 -13.91 -16.46
CA ASP A 98 31.03 -13.85 -17.59
C ASP A 98 30.24 -14.18 -18.87
N ALA A 99 30.26 -13.26 -19.84
CA ALA A 99 29.54 -13.42 -21.10
C ALA A 99 30.00 -14.63 -21.92
N SER A 100 31.25 -15.09 -21.72
CA SER A 100 31.79 -16.29 -22.35
C SER A 100 31.39 -17.58 -21.62
N ASN A 101 30.93 -17.49 -20.37
CA ASN A 101 30.57 -18.64 -19.55
C ASN A 101 29.08 -19.01 -19.68
N THR A 102 28.77 -19.72 -20.76
CA THR A 102 27.41 -20.16 -21.07
C THR A 102 26.76 -21.00 -19.96
N GLN A 103 27.54 -21.80 -19.21
CA GLN A 103 27.02 -22.58 -18.09
C GLN A 103 26.58 -21.69 -16.92
N GLN A 104 27.36 -20.66 -16.60
CA GLN A 104 27.01 -19.71 -15.55
C GLN A 104 25.74 -18.94 -15.90
N ILE A 105 25.61 -18.49 -17.15
CA ILE A 105 24.41 -17.83 -17.67
C ILE A 105 23.19 -18.72 -17.51
N ARG A 106 23.26 -19.99 -17.97
CA ARG A 106 22.17 -20.96 -17.83
C ARG A 106 21.75 -21.19 -16.37
N ASN A 107 22.72 -21.29 -15.46
CA ASN A 107 22.42 -21.46 -14.04
C ASN A 107 21.70 -20.24 -13.44
N VAL A 108 22.10 -19.04 -13.85
CA VAL A 108 21.44 -17.79 -13.41
C VAL A 108 20.02 -17.70 -13.95
N GLU A 109 19.78 -18.07 -15.20
CA GLU A 109 18.42 -18.12 -15.77
C GLU A 109 17.54 -19.12 -15.01
N ALA A 110 18.03 -20.34 -14.74
CA ALA A 110 17.28 -21.33 -13.95
C ALA A 110 16.93 -20.83 -12.54
N VAL A 111 17.81 -20.05 -11.91
CA VAL A 111 17.57 -19.39 -10.62
C VAL A 111 16.49 -18.31 -10.73
N LYS A 112 16.51 -17.50 -11.81
CA LYS A 112 15.46 -16.51 -12.07
C LYS A 112 14.11 -17.18 -12.25
N ASP A 113 14.04 -18.21 -13.09
CA ASP A 113 12.80 -18.94 -13.36
C ASP A 113 12.20 -19.52 -12.08
N TYR A 114 13.05 -20.13 -11.24
CA TYR A 114 12.66 -20.61 -9.92
C TYR A 114 12.11 -19.47 -9.03
N ALA A 115 12.79 -18.33 -8.96
CA ALA A 115 12.34 -17.18 -8.17
C ALA A 115 11.02 -16.57 -8.70
N HIS A 116 10.81 -16.59 -10.02
CA HIS A 116 9.62 -16.05 -10.67
C HIS A 116 8.35 -16.86 -10.39
N GLU A 117 8.46 -18.16 -10.15
CA GLU A 117 7.32 -19.01 -9.77
C GLU A 117 6.63 -18.50 -8.49
N PHE A 118 7.38 -17.97 -7.51
CA PHE A 118 6.83 -17.39 -6.28
C PHE A 118 6.02 -16.11 -6.53
N THR A 119 6.35 -15.33 -7.57
CA THR A 119 5.63 -14.09 -7.88
C THR A 119 4.18 -14.35 -8.29
N ARG A 120 3.89 -15.54 -8.82
CA ARG A 120 2.55 -15.93 -9.26
C ARG A 120 1.70 -16.53 -8.14
N GLY A 121 2.27 -16.77 -6.95
CA GLY A 121 1.59 -17.47 -5.84
C GLY A 121 1.28 -18.94 -6.11
N THR A 122 1.80 -19.49 -7.21
CA THR A 122 1.58 -20.87 -7.67
C THR A 122 2.91 -21.59 -7.81
N HIS A 123 3.78 -21.47 -6.80
CA HIS A 123 5.04 -22.20 -6.82
C HIS A 123 4.74 -23.71 -6.83
N SER A 124 5.44 -24.45 -7.69
CA SER A 124 5.17 -25.87 -7.92
C SER A 124 5.52 -26.80 -6.75
N GLY A 125 6.14 -26.27 -5.69
CA GLY A 125 6.70 -27.04 -4.58
C GLY A 125 7.98 -27.79 -4.94
N ARG A 126 8.50 -27.62 -6.16
CA ARG A 126 9.77 -28.22 -6.59
C ARG A 126 10.95 -27.66 -5.80
N ASN A 127 12.02 -28.44 -5.69
CA ASN A 127 13.27 -28.00 -5.07
C ASN A 127 14.28 -27.56 -6.12
N LEU A 128 15.19 -26.67 -5.75
CA LEU A 128 16.35 -26.28 -6.56
C LEU A 128 17.65 -26.55 -5.78
N ALA A 129 18.49 -27.45 -6.30
CA ALA A 129 19.81 -27.73 -5.74
C ALA A 129 20.89 -27.03 -6.58
N MET A 130 21.75 -26.26 -5.92
CA MET A 130 22.91 -25.62 -6.54
C MET A 130 24.20 -26.34 -6.12
N LEU A 131 24.91 -26.92 -7.10
CA LEU A 131 26.14 -27.67 -6.89
C LEU A 131 27.32 -27.01 -7.59
N GLY A 132 28.52 -27.12 -7.02
CA GLY A 132 29.75 -26.60 -7.62
C GLY A 132 30.79 -26.12 -6.61
N ASN A 133 31.94 -25.70 -7.10
CA ASN A 133 33.11 -25.33 -6.29
C ASN A 133 32.87 -24.13 -5.37
N ALA A 134 33.74 -23.95 -4.37
CA ALA A 134 33.75 -22.75 -3.54
C ALA A 134 33.95 -21.49 -4.41
N GLY A 135 33.33 -20.37 -4.01
CA GLY A 135 33.47 -19.10 -4.73
C GLY A 135 32.54 -18.91 -5.95
N THR A 136 31.80 -19.93 -6.40
CA THR A 136 30.90 -19.82 -7.57
C THR A 136 29.59 -19.05 -7.32
N GLY A 137 29.38 -18.52 -6.11
CA GLY A 137 28.22 -17.67 -5.81
C GLY A 137 26.92 -18.39 -5.44
N LYS A 138 26.95 -19.69 -5.16
CA LYS A 138 25.76 -20.46 -4.70
C LYS A 138 25.03 -19.78 -3.54
N THR A 139 25.76 -19.33 -2.52
CA THR A 139 25.18 -18.62 -1.37
C THR A 139 24.58 -17.28 -1.75
N HIS A 140 25.22 -16.54 -2.67
CA HIS A 140 24.67 -15.28 -3.18
C HIS A 140 23.32 -15.54 -3.86
N LEU A 141 23.25 -16.50 -4.77
CA LEU A 141 22.04 -16.83 -5.53
C LEU A 141 20.93 -17.35 -4.62
N ALA A 142 21.26 -18.22 -3.64
CA ALA A 142 20.30 -18.71 -2.65
C ALA A 142 19.70 -17.58 -1.82
N CYS A 143 20.55 -16.70 -1.25
CA CYS A 143 20.07 -15.55 -0.49
C CYS A 143 19.31 -14.57 -1.38
N ALA A 144 19.69 -14.40 -2.65
CA ALA A 144 18.98 -13.55 -3.59
C ALA A 144 17.55 -14.05 -3.88
N ILE A 145 17.35 -15.36 -3.99
CA ILE A 145 16.00 -15.96 -4.07
C ILE A 145 15.24 -15.63 -2.78
N GLY A 146 15.80 -15.91 -1.61
CA GLY A 146 15.14 -15.63 -0.33
C GLY A 146 14.74 -14.16 -0.17
N ASN A 147 15.65 -13.24 -0.52
CA ASN A 147 15.37 -11.80 -0.53
C ASN A 147 14.21 -11.45 -1.47
N HIS A 148 14.18 -12.04 -2.67
CA HIS A 148 13.09 -11.82 -3.63
C HIS A 148 11.75 -12.32 -3.09
N VAL A 149 11.71 -13.53 -2.54
CA VAL A 149 10.48 -14.12 -2.00
C VAL A 149 9.95 -13.29 -0.83
N ILE A 150 10.82 -12.89 0.11
CA ILE A 150 10.40 -12.11 1.28
C ILE A 150 9.91 -10.72 0.88
N ARG A 151 10.64 -10.02 0.01
CA ARG A 151 10.37 -8.61 -0.33
C ARG A 151 9.28 -8.44 -1.39
N ASN A 152 9.18 -9.36 -2.34
CA ASN A 152 8.35 -9.19 -3.54
C ASN A 152 7.20 -10.20 -3.63
N CYS A 153 7.26 -11.31 -2.89
CA CYS A 153 6.24 -12.37 -2.96
C CYS A 153 5.52 -12.59 -1.62
N GLY A 154 5.75 -11.72 -0.63
CA GLY A 154 5.10 -11.83 0.67
C GLY A 154 5.61 -13.00 1.53
N GLY A 155 6.80 -13.55 1.25
CA GLY A 155 7.47 -14.52 2.12
C GLY A 155 6.74 -15.85 2.30
N GLN A 156 5.81 -16.18 1.41
CA GLN A 156 5.03 -17.41 1.43
C GLN A 156 5.54 -18.34 0.31
N ALA A 157 5.67 -19.62 0.65
CA ALA A 157 6.05 -20.70 -0.25
C ALA A 157 4.94 -21.75 -0.25
#